data_AF-A0A5M5M571-F1
#
_entry.id   AF-A0A5M5M571-F1
#
_cell.length_a   1.000
_cell.length_b   1.000
_cell.length_c   1.000
_cell.angle_alpha   90.00
_cell.angle_beta   90.00
_cell.angle_gamma   90.00
#
_symmetry.space_group_name_H-M   'P 1'
#
loop_
_entity.id
_entity.type
_entity.pdbx_description
1 polymer ?
#
loop_
_entity_poly.entity_id
_entity_poly.type
_entity_poly.pdbx_seq_one_letter_code
_entity_poly.pdbx_strand_id
1 'polypeptide(L)'
;MEKQCKKCGKKLDNDFSDYCLDCLKFSYSALVKEKQVKKGNLVLESCNKEEVTLIVLANIILAVGIIASIIFTFIMAYDKYGDIRTDGLIITIATLLSSIATWAILLCIAKTSKNIREIRNK
;
A
#
# COMPACT_ATOMS: atom_id res chain seq x y z
N MET A 1 -34.00 23.35 -5.48
CA MET A 1 -33.17 23.24 -4.26
C MET A 1 -31.90 22.51 -4.65
N GLU A 2 -30.74 23.16 -4.58
CA GLU A 2 -29.46 22.52 -4.93
C GLU A 2 -29.08 21.54 -3.81
N LYS A 3 -28.78 20.27 -4.16
CA LYS A 3 -28.28 19.29 -3.18
C LYS A 3 -26.86 19.68 -2.78
N GLN A 4 -26.61 19.74 -1.48
CA GLN A 4 -25.29 19.99 -0.91
C GLN A 4 -24.77 18.74 -0.22
N CYS A 5 -23.46 18.51 -0.28
CA CYS A 5 -22.82 17.38 0.37
C CYS A 5 -22.99 17.52 1.88
N LYS A 6 -23.56 16.51 2.53
CA LYS A 6 -23.79 16.50 3.99
C LYS A 6 -22.52 16.69 4.83
N LYS A 7 -21.34 16.44 4.26
CA LYS A 7 -20.05 16.51 4.96
C LYS A 7 -19.20 17.72 4.59
N CYS A 8 -19.24 18.16 3.33
CA CYS A 8 -18.36 19.23 2.82
C CYS A 8 -19.10 20.51 2.43
N GLY A 9 -20.44 20.51 2.40
CA GLY A 9 -21.26 21.66 1.99
C GLY A 9 -21.16 22.04 0.50
N LYS A 10 -20.27 21.40 -0.29
CA LYS A 10 -20.17 21.63 -1.74
C LYS A 10 -21.48 21.25 -2.43
N LYS A 11 -21.89 22.06 -3.40
CA LYS A 11 -22.98 21.74 -4.32
C LYS A 11 -22.65 20.45 -5.08
N LEU A 12 -23.60 19.52 -5.13
CA LEU A 12 -23.51 18.31 -5.94
C LEU A 12 -24.23 18.54 -7.26
N ASP A 13 -23.51 18.30 -8.36
CA ASP A 13 -24.09 18.35 -9.71
C ASP A 13 -24.88 17.07 -10.06
N ASN A 14 -24.83 16.04 -9.21
CA ASN A 14 -25.41 14.73 -9.49
C ASN A 14 -26.32 14.24 -8.36
N ASP A 15 -27.46 13.67 -8.74
CA ASP A 15 -28.54 13.25 -7.83
C ASP A 15 -28.32 11.90 -7.13
N PHE A 16 -27.24 11.19 -7.48
CA PHE A 16 -27.00 9.80 -7.10
C PHE A 16 -26.28 9.58 -5.75
N SER A 17 -25.72 10.62 -5.14
CA SER A 17 -24.91 10.49 -3.91
C SER A 17 -25.13 11.66 -2.97
N ASP A 18 -25.32 11.38 -1.68
CA ASP A 18 -25.40 12.39 -0.61
C ASP A 18 -24.03 13.03 -0.27
N TYR A 19 -22.94 12.50 -0.84
CA TYR A 19 -21.57 12.90 -0.54
C TYR A 19 -20.79 13.29 -1.81
N CYS A 20 -20.00 14.38 -1.69
CA CYS A 20 -19.07 14.85 -2.73
C CYS A 20 -17.97 13.79 -3.00
N LEU A 21 -17.48 13.71 -4.24
CA LEU A 21 -16.50 12.71 -4.69
C LEU A 21 -15.22 12.70 -3.82
N ASP A 22 -14.79 13.88 -3.38
CA ASP A 22 -13.67 14.07 -2.43
C ASP A 22 -13.94 13.41 -1.07
N CYS A 23 -15.15 13.59 -0.52
CA CYS A 23 -15.54 13.00 0.76
C CYS A 23 -15.70 11.47 0.65
N LEU A 24 -16.17 10.99 -0.50
CA LEU A 24 -16.29 9.58 -0.78
C LEU A 24 -14.91 8.91 -0.86
N LYS A 25 -13.97 9.55 -1.58
CA LYS A 25 -12.56 9.11 -1.70
C LYS A 25 -11.87 9.08 -0.34
N PHE A 26 -12.09 10.09 0.50
CA PHE A 26 -11.57 10.14 1.86
C PHE A 26 -12.09 8.97 2.72
N SER A 27 -13.41 8.76 2.75
CA SER A 27 -14.02 7.64 3.49
C SER A 27 -13.53 6.28 2.99
N TYR A 28 -13.43 6.08 1.67
CA TYR A 28 -12.90 4.85 1.11
C TYR A 28 -11.44 4.61 1.53
N SER A 29 -10.59 5.63 1.44
CA SER A 29 -9.18 5.52 1.86
C SER A 29 -9.01 5.21 3.35
N ALA A 30 -9.88 5.76 4.21
CA ALA A 30 -9.90 5.48 5.64
C ALA A 30 -10.31 4.01 5.92
N LEU A 31 -11.36 3.53 5.25
CA LEU A 31 -11.83 2.14 5.38
C LEU A 31 -10.79 1.13 4.89
N VAL A 32 -10.06 1.45 3.81
CA VAL A 32 -8.96 0.61 3.31
C VAL A 32 -7.82 0.55 4.33
N LYS A 33 -7.41 1.70 4.90
CA LYS A 33 -6.39 1.74 5.95
C LYS A 33 -6.80 0.92 7.18
N GLU A 34 -8.05 1.05 7.63
CA GLU A 34 -8.55 0.31 8.78
C GLU A 34 -8.57 -1.21 8.54
N LYS A 35 -9.00 -1.65 7.34
CA LYS A 35 -8.96 -3.07 6.95
C LYS A 35 -7.53 -3.62 6.88
N GLN A 36 -6.58 -2.83 6.37
CA GLN A 36 -5.16 -3.22 6.30
C GLN A 36 -4.56 -3.36 7.70
N VAL A 37 -4.86 -2.43 8.61
CA VAL A 37 -4.39 -2.46 10.01
C VAL A 37 -5.01 -3.63 10.78
N LYS A 38 -6.33 -3.85 10.67
CA LYS A 38 -6.99 -5.01 11.31
C LYS A 38 -6.45 -6.34 10.80
N LYS A 39 -6.23 -6.47 9.50
CA LYS A 39 -5.68 -7.68 8.89
C LYS A 39 -4.22 -7.91 9.30
N GLY A 40 -3.42 -6.84 9.44
CA GLY A 40 -2.05 -6.91 9.95
C GLY A 40 -1.99 -7.36 11.41
N ASN A 41 -2.81 -6.76 12.28
CA ASN A 41 -2.83 -7.09 13.71
C ASN A 41 -3.29 -8.53 14.00
N LEU A 42 -4.34 -9.01 13.32
CA LEU A 42 -4.82 -10.39 13.46
C LEU A 42 -3.78 -11.42 12.99
N VAL A 43 -3.01 -11.10 11.95
CA VAL A 43 -1.93 -11.99 11.49
C VAL A 43 -0.77 -12.00 12.49
N LEU A 44 -0.43 -10.85 13.09
CA LEU A 44 0.64 -10.73 14.07
C LEU A 44 0.33 -11.48 15.37
N GLU A 45 -0.92 -11.41 15.85
CA GLU A 45 -1.35 -11.97 17.13
C GLU A 45 -1.36 -13.52 17.15
N SER A 46 -1.42 -14.15 15.98
CA SER A 46 -1.42 -15.61 15.82
C SER A 46 -0.07 -16.21 15.40
N CYS A 47 0.95 -15.38 15.21
CA CYS A 47 2.27 -15.80 14.75
C CYS A 47 3.25 -15.98 15.92
N ASN A 48 4.18 -16.93 15.79
CA ASN A 48 5.30 -17.02 16.75
C ASN A 48 6.31 -15.89 16.49
N LYS A 49 7.21 -15.67 17.46
CA LYS A 49 8.28 -14.65 17.40
C LYS A 49 9.03 -14.64 16.05
N GLU A 50 9.34 -15.81 15.50
CA GLU A 50 10.07 -15.96 14.22
C GLU A 50 9.25 -15.53 12.98
N GLU A 51 7.96 -15.83 12.96
CA GLU A 51 7.07 -15.44 11.86
C GLU A 51 6.72 -13.95 11.94
N VAL A 52 6.59 -13.42 13.16
CA VAL A 52 6.45 -11.99 13.41
C VAL A 52 7.67 -11.23 12.90
N THR A 53 8.89 -11.72 13.17
CA THR A 53 10.11 -11.09 12.64
C THR A 53 10.14 -11.11 11.11
N LEU A 54 9.68 -12.18 10.46
CA LEU A 54 9.65 -12.27 9.01
C LEU A 54 8.68 -11.24 8.38
N ILE A 55 7.51 -11.05 9.00
CA ILE A 55 6.51 -10.08 8.57
C ILE A 55 7.00 -8.64 8.78
N VAL A 56 7.61 -8.36 9.94
CA VAL A 56 8.19 -7.05 10.23
C VAL A 56 9.32 -6.75 9.23
N LEU A 57 10.19 -7.71 8.97
CA LEU A 57 11.27 -7.56 7.99
C LEU A 57 10.72 -7.29 6.58
N ALA A 58 9.69 -8.02 6.17
CA ALA A 58 9.02 -7.77 4.88
C ALA A 58 8.51 -6.32 4.79
N ASN A 59 7.80 -5.85 5.83
CA ASN A 59 7.29 -4.47 5.85
C ASN A 59 8.41 -3.42 5.81
N ILE A 60 9.54 -3.66 6.49
CA ILE A 60 10.72 -2.79 6.41
C ILE A 60 11.26 -2.75 4.98
N ILE A 61 11.39 -3.91 4.32
CA ILE A 61 11.87 -3.99 2.93
C ILE A 61 10.95 -3.21 1.99
N LEU A 62 9.63 -3.31 2.17
CA LEU A 62 8.67 -2.53 1.37
C LEU A 62 8.82 -1.02 1.62
N ALA A 63 8.93 -0.59 2.89
CA ALA A 63 9.13 0.81 3.22
C ALA A 63 10.43 1.38 2.61
N VAL A 64 11.54 0.64 2.74
CA VAL A 64 12.83 1.01 2.14
C VAL A 64 12.74 1.05 0.62
N GLY A 65 12.06 0.09 -0.01
CA GLY A 65 11.90 0.06 -1.47
C GLY A 65 11.08 1.23 -2.02
N ILE A 66 10.03 1.66 -1.32
CA ILE A 66 9.25 2.86 -1.69
C ILE A 66 10.12 4.11 -1.59
N ILE A 67 10.89 4.26 -0.51
CA ILE A 67 11.80 5.41 -0.33
C ILE A 67 12.87 5.43 -1.42
N ALA A 68 13.49 4.28 -1.70
CA ALA A 68 14.50 4.14 -2.74
C ALA A 68 13.92 4.48 -4.13
N SER A 69 12.72 4.03 -4.44
CA SER A 69 12.06 4.38 -5.70
C SER A 69 11.84 5.88 -5.85
N ILE A 70 11.35 6.55 -4.80
CA ILE A 70 11.15 8.01 -4.84
C ILE A 70 12.48 8.70 -5.14
N ILE A 71 13.56 8.31 -4.46
CA ILE A 71 14.90 8.85 -4.70
C ILE A 71 15.37 8.58 -6.14
N PHE A 72 15.19 7.36 -6.65
CA PHE A 72 15.52 7.03 -8.03
C PHE A 72 14.73 7.86 -9.03
N THR A 73 13.46 8.18 -8.77
CA THR A 73 12.66 9.06 -9.62
C THR A 73 13.26 10.46 -9.68
N PHE A 74 13.72 11.01 -8.54
CA PHE A 74 14.37 12.32 -8.53
C PHE A 74 15.74 12.32 -9.21
N ILE A 75 16.51 11.24 -9.12
CA ILE A 75 17.86 11.16 -9.69
C ILE A 75 17.85 10.81 -11.18
N MET A 76 17.02 9.86 -11.59
CA MET A 76 17.04 9.29 -12.94
C MET A 76 15.98 9.88 -13.88
N ALA A 77 14.84 10.32 -13.35
CA ALA A 77 13.76 10.85 -14.19
C ALA A 77 13.91 12.35 -14.48
N TYR A 78 14.59 13.11 -13.62
CA TYR A 78 14.87 14.53 -13.86
C TYR A 78 16.26 14.72 -14.47
N ASP A 79 16.32 15.10 -15.75
CA ASP A 79 17.56 15.58 -16.33
C ASP A 79 17.82 17.05 -15.91
N LYS A 80 19.07 17.51 -16.07
CA LYS A 80 19.53 18.87 -15.73
C LYS A 80 18.74 19.98 -16.45
N TYR A 81 17.98 19.62 -17.48
CA TYR A 81 17.12 20.50 -18.28
C TYR A 81 15.62 20.41 -17.93
N GLY A 82 15.26 19.62 -16.90
CA GLY A 82 13.86 19.46 -16.46
C GLY A 82 13.02 18.54 -17.35
N ASP A 83 13.64 17.86 -18.32
CA ASP A 83 12.94 16.93 -19.20
C ASP A 83 12.90 15.52 -18.58
N ILE A 84 11.77 14.84 -18.75
CA ILE A 84 11.53 13.53 -18.14
C ILE A 84 12.12 12.46 -19.05
N ARG A 85 13.25 11.86 -18.65
CA ARG A 85 13.81 10.72 -19.37
C ARG A 85 12.91 9.50 -19.19
N THR A 86 12.27 9.06 -20.28
CA THR A 86 11.42 7.86 -20.34
C THR A 86 12.16 6.61 -19.84
N ASP A 87 13.44 6.47 -20.15
CA ASP A 87 14.29 5.37 -19.65
C ASP A 87 14.39 5.35 -18.12
N GLY A 88 14.60 6.51 -17.49
CA GLY A 88 14.67 6.63 -16.03
C GLY A 88 13.33 6.33 -15.36
N LEU A 89 12.23 6.70 -16.02
CA LEU A 89 10.88 6.41 -15.57
C LEU A 89 10.55 4.91 -15.66
N ILE A 90 10.99 4.21 -16.71
CA ILE A 90 10.82 2.76 -16.84
C ILE A 90 11.58 2.02 -15.73
N ILE A 91 12.84 2.41 -15.46
CA ILE A 91 13.66 1.77 -14.43
C ILE A 91 13.04 1.95 -13.04
N THR A 92 12.51 3.13 -12.73
CA THR A 92 11.87 3.42 -11.43
C THR A 92 10.59 2.64 -11.22
N ILE A 93 9.75 2.50 -12.25
CA ILE A 93 8.55 1.65 -12.21
C ILE A 93 8.95 0.18 -12.03
N ALA A 94 9.96 -0.29 -12.75
CA ALA A 94 10.45 -1.66 -12.64
C ALA A 94 10.97 -1.98 -11.22
N THR A 95 11.66 -1.02 -10.58
CA THR A 95 12.14 -1.19 -9.20
C THR A 95 10.98 -1.20 -8.19
N LEU A 96 9.96 -0.36 -8.36
CA LEU A 96 8.74 -0.42 -7.53
C LEU A 96 8.05 -1.76 -7.61
N LEU A 97 7.81 -2.24 -8.84
CA LEU A 97 7.14 -3.52 -9.07
C LEU A 97 7.95 -4.67 -8.47
N SER A 98 9.28 -4.64 -8.60
CA SER A 98 10.17 -5.64 -8.01
C SER A 98 10.13 -5.62 -6.47
N SER A 99 10.08 -4.43 -5.85
CA SER A 99 9.96 -4.29 -4.40
C SER A 99 8.62 -4.83 -3.88
N ILE A 100 7.52 -4.52 -4.57
CA ILE A 100 6.18 -5.04 -4.24
C ILE A 100 6.14 -6.57 -4.38
N ALA A 101 6.73 -7.11 -5.46
CA ALA A 101 6.80 -8.54 -5.68
C ALA A 101 7.62 -9.25 -4.59
N THR A 102 8.78 -8.69 -4.22
CA THR A 102 9.63 -9.24 -3.16
C THR A 102 8.92 -9.23 -1.81
N TRP A 103 8.21 -8.16 -1.47
CA TRP A 103 7.38 -8.10 -0.27
C TRP A 103 6.27 -9.15 -0.28
N ALA A 104 5.55 -9.30 -1.40
CA ALA A 104 4.48 -10.28 -1.53
C ALA A 104 4.98 -11.72 -1.35
N ILE A 105 6.16 -12.05 -1.90
CA ILE A 105 6.79 -13.36 -1.74
C ILE A 105 7.13 -13.64 -0.27
N LEU A 106 7.77 -12.70 0.43
CA LEU A 106 8.10 -12.85 1.85
C LEU A 106 6.85 -13.05 2.72
N LEU A 107 5.77 -12.35 2.38
CA LEU A 107 4.50 -12.44 3.10
C LEU A 107 3.79 -13.78 2.83
N CYS A 108 3.91 -14.31 1.61
CA CYS A 108 3.46 -15.66 1.28
C CYS A 108 4.26 -16.72 2.05
N ILE A 109 5.59 -16.59 2.12
CA ILE A 109 6.45 -17.50 2.88
C ILE A 109 6.05 -17.51 4.36
N ALA A 110 5.83 -16.33 4.97
CA ALA A 110 5.40 -16.21 6.36
C ALA A 110 4.04 -16.89 6.63
N LYS A 111 3.10 -16.82 5.68
CA LYS A 111 1.81 -17.50 5.81
C LYS A 111 1.92 -19.01 5.65
N THR A 112 2.73 -19.46 4.69
CA THR A 112 2.98 -20.89 4.46
C THR A 112 3.70 -21.51 5.66
N SER A 113 4.69 -20.82 6.24
CA SER A 113 5.38 -21.31 7.44
C SER A 113 4.43 -21.49 8.61
N LYS A 114 3.50 -20.54 8.80
CA LYS A 114 2.45 -20.64 9.81
C LYS A 114 1.57 -21.88 9.58
N ASN A 115 1.10 -22.06 8.35
CA ASN A 115 0.21 -23.19 8.00
C ASN A 115 0.89 -24.55 8.19
N ILE A 116 2.17 -24.69 7.81
CA ILE A 116 2.95 -25.92 8.02
C ILE A 116 3.11 -26.21 9.51
N ARG A 117 3.33 -25.18 10.34
CA ARG A 117 3.44 -25.35 11.80
C ARG A 117 2.13 -25.80 12.43
N GLU A 118 1.00 -25.21 12.01
CA GLU A 118 -0.32 -25.62 12.50
C GLU A 118 -0.63 -27.09 12.17
N ILE A 119 -0.18 -27.58 11.01
CA ILE A 119 -0.30 -29.00 10.64
C ILE A 119 0.64 -29.87 11.47
N ARG A 120 1.90 -29.44 11.70
CA ARG A 120 2.90 -30.21 12.46
C ARG A 120 2.56 -30.34 13.96
N ASN A 121 1.89 -29.35 14.52
CA ASN A 121 1.51 -29.34 15.94
C ASN A 121 0.10 -29.94 16.20
N LYS A 122 -0.55 -30.49 15.18
CA LYS A 122 -1.74 -31.35 15.30
C LYS A 122 -1.33 -32.81 15.44
#